data_AF-A0A918B673-F1
#
_entry.id   AF-A0A918B673-F1
#
_cell.length_a   1.000
_cell.length_b   1.000
_cell.length_c   1.000
_cell.angle_alpha   90.00
_cell.angle_beta   90.00
_cell.angle_gamma   90.00
#
_symmetry.space_group_name_H-M   'P 1'
#
loop_
_entity.id
_entity.type
_entity.pdbx_description
1 polymer ?
#
loop_
_entity_poly.entity_id
_entity_poly.type
_entity_poly.pdbx_seq_one_letter_code
_entity_poly.pdbx_strand_id
1 'polypeptide(L)'
;MSATTSKVANGWRAYFWEEAATDWHARVREGRPGFSEHTTRKLRGLRDGISGEPGTVPAMRDAHRVRLTDAALESDHLPDSYIAEHAVLTLFGRHQQAAAEPAHRPGTGLGRACRELRLADTFSDSAVERRLMAAAGAQDLHELVQHLYRLVPLLRQAGIGLDYTRLLHDLTRWEGPGRGRVLRAWGLQYTEPAAARTGSEAAPYWARFTPDQADNGAQLAALRSGTGREAGTVPAMWPYYRTRMPANFRDTGALTRDLTAEHVALTLFGRHQQGHRRPMHAPGTSPGTAARLLLAKNGSGAEALERRFGALLTSIDTGELAMHLRGFVTLLARAGIGLDYDLVRTALRTWDDPKQPDVQSRLRNGWDRDFRVEPKSKKS
;
A
#
# COMPACT_ATOMS: atom_id res chain seq x y z
N MET A 1 -7.29 -3.39 -51.58
CA MET A 1 -8.50 -2.82 -50.96
C MET A 1 -8.33 -2.87 -49.45
N SER A 2 -8.38 -1.68 -48.84
CA SER A 2 -8.57 -1.36 -47.42
C SER A 2 -7.66 -2.00 -46.36
N ALA A 3 -6.51 -1.36 -46.14
CA ALA A 3 -5.83 -1.38 -44.86
C ALA A 3 -6.60 -0.51 -43.86
N THR A 4 -7.17 -1.13 -42.83
CA THR A 4 -7.87 -0.44 -41.75
C THR A 4 -6.84 0.17 -40.81
N THR A 5 -6.39 1.39 -41.10
CA THR A 5 -5.70 2.24 -40.13
C THR A 5 -6.65 2.54 -38.98
N SER A 6 -6.46 1.84 -37.86
CA SER A 6 -7.08 2.16 -36.58
C SER A 6 -6.63 3.56 -36.16
N LYS A 7 -7.46 4.56 -36.45
CA LYS A 7 -7.39 5.90 -35.87
C LYS A 7 -7.47 5.77 -34.35
N VAL A 8 -6.36 6.04 -33.67
CA VAL A 8 -6.34 6.25 -32.22
C VAL A 8 -7.21 7.47 -31.94
N ALA A 9 -8.35 7.24 -31.29
CA ALA A 9 -9.24 8.29 -30.80
C ALA A 9 -8.60 8.99 -29.58
N ASN A 10 -8.82 10.30 -29.50
CA ASN A 10 -8.31 11.30 -28.54
C ASN A 10 -6.89 11.86 -28.82
N GLY A 11 -6.85 13.18 -29.10
CA GLY A 11 -5.67 13.97 -29.47
C GLY A 11 -4.64 14.23 -28.36
N TRP A 12 -4.38 13.23 -27.52
CA TRP A 12 -3.24 13.25 -26.59
C TRP A 12 -2.05 12.58 -27.28
N ARG A 13 -0.91 13.29 -27.36
CA ARG A 13 0.33 12.70 -27.85
C ARG A 13 0.82 11.66 -26.83
N ALA A 14 1.13 10.47 -27.30
CA ALA A 14 1.75 9.42 -26.50
C ALA A 14 3.05 9.91 -25.84
N TYR A 15 3.32 9.41 -24.64
CA TYR A 15 4.59 9.66 -23.97
C TYR A 15 5.73 8.95 -24.69
N PHE A 16 6.96 9.46 -24.58
CA PHE A 16 8.08 8.91 -25.34
C PHE A 16 8.35 7.41 -25.04
N TRP A 17 8.11 6.94 -23.81
CA TRP A 17 8.25 5.51 -23.49
C TRP A 17 7.20 4.63 -24.18
N GLU A 18 6.00 5.14 -24.46
CA GLU A 18 4.96 4.45 -25.24
C GLU A 18 5.33 4.43 -26.73
N GLU A 19 5.86 5.54 -27.24
CA GLU A 19 6.40 5.63 -28.60
C GLU A 19 7.55 4.64 -28.80
N ALA A 20 8.50 4.59 -27.86
CA ALA A 20 9.63 3.67 -27.90
C ALA A 20 9.19 2.20 -27.85
N ALA A 21 8.22 1.85 -26.99
CA ALA A 21 7.66 0.51 -26.95
C ALA A 21 6.93 0.15 -28.26
N THR A 22 6.23 1.11 -28.88
CA THR A 22 5.54 0.91 -30.17
C THR A 22 6.54 0.70 -31.31
N ASP A 23 7.59 1.53 -31.37
CA ASP A 23 8.72 1.42 -32.32
C ASP A 23 9.38 0.05 -32.24
N TRP A 24 9.69 -0.42 -31.02
CA TRP A 24 10.25 -1.76 -30.81
C TRP A 24 9.37 -2.87 -31.39
N HIS A 25 8.08 -2.91 -31.02
CA HIS A 25 7.17 -3.95 -31.50
C HIS A 25 6.96 -3.90 -33.01
N ALA A 26 6.96 -2.72 -33.63
CA ALA A 26 6.89 -2.57 -35.08
C ALA A 26 8.11 -3.21 -35.75
N ARG A 27 9.32 -2.91 -35.24
CA ARG A 27 10.56 -3.44 -35.79
C ARG A 27 10.74 -4.94 -35.59
N VAL A 28 10.26 -5.49 -34.48
CA VAL A 28 10.20 -6.95 -34.27
C VAL A 28 9.32 -7.62 -35.31
N ARG A 29 8.15 -7.04 -35.65
CA ARG A 29 7.28 -7.57 -36.73
C ARG A 29 7.94 -7.51 -38.11
N GLU A 30 8.85 -6.56 -38.31
CA GLU A 30 9.66 -6.43 -39.54
C GLU A 30 10.91 -7.34 -39.56
N GLY A 31 11.12 -8.17 -38.54
CA GLY A 31 12.29 -9.06 -38.44
C GLY A 31 13.61 -8.33 -38.11
N ARG A 32 13.54 -7.11 -37.58
CA ARG A 32 14.69 -6.26 -37.25
C ARG A 32 14.70 -5.90 -35.77
N PRO A 33 14.94 -6.87 -34.85
CA PRO A 33 14.86 -6.62 -33.42
C PRO A 33 15.81 -5.49 -33.01
N GLY A 34 15.34 -4.59 -32.15
CA GLY A 34 16.02 -3.33 -31.86
C GLY A 34 15.10 -2.11 -31.96
N PHE A 35 15.58 -0.98 -31.47
CA PHE A 35 14.95 0.32 -31.68
C PHE A 35 15.39 0.95 -33.01
N SER A 36 14.59 1.85 -33.55
CA SER A 36 15.03 2.70 -34.66
C SER A 36 16.19 3.60 -34.22
N GLU A 37 16.96 4.12 -35.19
CA GLU A 37 18.05 5.05 -34.91
C GLU A 37 17.54 6.32 -34.19
N HIS A 38 16.35 6.80 -34.59
CA HIS A 38 15.68 7.93 -33.95
C HIS A 38 15.39 7.68 -32.48
N THR A 39 14.75 6.54 -32.14
CA THR A 39 14.48 6.16 -30.76
C THR A 39 15.77 5.96 -29.97
N THR A 40 16.79 5.34 -30.58
CA THR A 40 18.11 5.13 -29.97
C THR A 40 18.79 6.46 -29.61
N ARG A 41 18.71 7.46 -30.51
CA ARG A 41 19.23 8.81 -30.28
C ARG A 41 18.50 9.52 -29.14
N LYS A 42 17.16 9.46 -29.11
CA LYS A 42 16.37 10.02 -28.02
C LYS A 42 16.66 9.35 -26.67
N LEU A 43 16.77 8.02 -26.63
CA LEU A 43 17.16 7.27 -25.43
C LEU A 43 18.53 7.68 -24.89
N ARG A 44 19.48 8.04 -25.76
CA ARG A 44 20.76 8.63 -25.36
C ARG A 44 20.55 10.00 -24.71
N GLY A 45 19.79 10.88 -25.35
CA GLY A 45 19.45 12.19 -24.82
C GLY A 45 18.78 12.15 -23.44
N LEU A 46 17.94 11.15 -23.17
CA LEU A 46 17.35 10.97 -21.83
C LEU A 46 18.38 10.67 -20.74
N ARG A 47 19.48 9.98 -21.08
CA ARG A 47 20.54 9.66 -20.11
C ARG A 47 21.40 10.87 -19.80
N ASP A 48 21.57 11.78 -20.77
CA ASP A 48 22.29 13.04 -20.57
C ASP A 48 21.58 13.91 -19.52
N GLY A 49 20.26 13.77 -19.36
CA GLY A 49 19.49 14.50 -18.35
C GLY A 49 19.50 13.92 -16.94
N ILE A 50 20.16 12.79 -16.67
CA ILE A 50 20.22 12.20 -15.31
C ILE A 50 20.84 13.17 -14.30
N SER A 51 21.85 13.94 -14.74
CA SER A 51 22.54 14.95 -13.92
C SER A 51 22.13 16.38 -14.30
N GLY A 52 21.25 16.53 -15.28
CA GLY A 52 20.83 17.83 -15.80
C GLY A 52 19.54 18.30 -15.15
N GLU A 53 19.45 19.61 -14.91
CA GLU A 53 18.24 20.24 -14.40
C GLU A 53 17.09 20.16 -15.43
N PRO A 54 15.85 19.88 -15.01
CA PRO A 54 14.69 19.90 -15.90
C PRO A 54 14.64 21.17 -16.75
N GLY A 55 14.36 21.04 -18.06
CA GLY A 55 14.28 22.17 -18.99
C GLY A 55 15.62 22.66 -19.56
N THR A 56 16.74 22.36 -18.91
CA THR A 56 18.08 22.80 -19.37
C THR A 56 18.70 21.86 -20.40
N VAL A 57 18.26 20.60 -20.46
CA VAL A 57 18.86 19.52 -21.27
C VAL A 57 18.29 19.55 -22.71
N PRO A 58 19.05 20.04 -23.72
CA PRO A 58 18.48 20.27 -25.06
C PRO A 58 18.01 18.99 -25.74
N ALA A 59 18.72 17.88 -25.52
CA ALA A 59 18.40 16.57 -26.10
C ALA A 59 17.06 15.98 -25.61
N MET A 60 16.49 16.51 -24.52
CA MET A 60 15.23 16.05 -23.93
C MET A 60 14.02 16.93 -24.27
N ARG A 61 14.21 18.07 -24.95
CA ARG A 61 13.11 19.01 -25.26
C ARG A 61 11.97 18.33 -26.02
N ASP A 62 12.31 17.51 -27.02
CA ASP A 62 11.32 16.80 -27.85
C ASP A 62 10.79 15.51 -27.23
N ALA A 63 11.26 15.14 -26.04
CA ALA A 63 10.81 13.99 -25.28
C ALA A 63 9.72 14.35 -24.26
N HIS A 64 9.75 15.57 -23.72
CA HIS A 64 8.71 16.08 -22.84
C HIS A 64 7.38 16.23 -23.59
N ARG A 65 6.28 15.88 -22.92
CA ARG A 65 4.90 16.00 -23.40
C ARG A 65 4.07 16.92 -22.50
N VAL A 66 4.47 17.11 -21.24
CA VAL A 66 3.90 18.14 -20.37
C VAL A 66 4.21 19.50 -20.97
N ARG A 67 3.16 20.22 -21.37
CA ARG A 67 3.30 21.58 -21.91
C ARG A 67 3.50 22.56 -20.76
N LEU A 68 4.52 23.39 -20.90
CA LEU A 68 4.69 24.58 -20.06
C LEU A 68 3.77 25.68 -20.61
N THR A 69 3.01 26.33 -19.73
CA THR A 69 2.25 27.54 -20.06
C THR A 69 3.19 28.74 -20.03
N ASP A 70 2.81 29.85 -20.67
CA ASP A 70 3.62 31.08 -20.64
C ASP A 70 3.87 31.55 -19.20
N ALA A 71 2.84 31.51 -18.36
CA ALA A 71 2.97 31.80 -16.93
C ALA A 71 3.94 30.87 -16.17
N ALA A 72 4.06 29.60 -16.59
CA ALA A 72 5.01 28.67 -15.99
C ALA A 72 6.44 28.89 -16.48
N LEU A 73 6.62 29.45 -17.69
CA LEU A 73 7.93 29.83 -18.23
C LEU A 73 8.45 31.13 -17.60
N GLU A 74 7.55 32.02 -17.20
CA GLU A 74 7.87 33.26 -16.49
C GLU A 74 8.10 33.06 -14.99
N SER A 75 7.83 31.85 -14.48
CA SER A 75 8.00 31.50 -13.07
C SER A 75 9.41 31.00 -12.78
N ASP A 76 9.95 31.34 -11.60
CA ASP A 76 11.25 30.85 -11.11
C ASP A 76 11.28 29.34 -10.82
N HIS A 77 10.12 28.67 -10.83
CA HIS A 77 10.00 27.24 -10.52
C HIS A 77 9.10 26.53 -11.54
N LEU A 78 9.66 25.48 -12.16
CA LEU A 78 8.94 24.63 -13.10
C LEU A 78 7.82 23.85 -12.39
N PRO A 79 6.70 23.55 -13.09
CA PRO A 79 5.62 22.75 -12.52
C PRO A 79 6.11 21.36 -12.08
N ASP A 80 5.61 20.86 -10.94
CA ASP A 80 5.91 19.51 -10.43
C ASP A 80 5.66 18.42 -11.47
N SER A 81 4.65 18.60 -12.32
CA SER A 81 4.33 17.67 -13.41
C SER A 81 5.42 17.57 -14.46
N TYR A 82 6.09 18.69 -14.77
CA TYR A 82 7.21 18.75 -15.69
C TYR A 82 8.47 18.14 -15.07
N ILE A 83 8.75 18.48 -13.80
CA ILE A 83 9.88 17.90 -13.04
C ILE A 83 9.72 16.37 -12.93
N ALA A 84 8.51 15.90 -12.62
CA ALA A 84 8.18 14.48 -12.59
C ALA A 84 8.35 13.82 -13.96
N GLU A 85 7.91 14.45 -15.05
CA GLU A 85 8.12 13.90 -16.40
C GLU A 85 9.61 13.78 -16.74
N HIS A 86 10.42 14.81 -16.44
CA HIS A 86 11.87 14.77 -16.62
C HIS A 86 12.49 13.59 -15.85
N ALA A 87 12.11 13.41 -14.59
CA ALA A 87 12.57 12.30 -13.76
C ALA A 87 12.15 10.92 -14.32
N VAL A 88 10.93 10.78 -14.83
CA VAL A 88 10.45 9.53 -15.42
C VAL A 88 11.16 9.22 -16.74
N LEU A 89 11.40 10.22 -17.57
CA LEU A 89 12.16 10.09 -18.82
C LEU A 89 13.59 9.62 -18.56
N THR A 90 14.29 10.24 -17.61
CA THR A 90 15.66 9.87 -17.24
C THR A 90 15.73 8.46 -16.62
N LEU A 91 14.78 8.11 -15.74
CA LEU A 91 14.63 6.75 -15.20
C LEU A 91 14.36 5.73 -16.32
N PHE A 92 13.52 6.06 -17.29
CA PHE A 92 13.23 5.20 -18.45
C PHE A 92 14.46 5.02 -19.33
N GLY A 93 15.17 6.11 -19.65
CA GLY A 93 16.40 6.06 -20.45
C GLY A 93 17.49 5.20 -19.80
N ARG A 94 17.59 5.21 -18.46
CA ARG A 94 18.48 4.34 -17.68
C ARG A 94 18.00 2.88 -17.66
N HIS A 95 16.70 2.64 -17.51
CA HIS A 95 16.14 1.27 -17.49
C HIS A 95 16.29 0.60 -18.85
N GLN A 96 15.99 1.32 -19.93
CA GLN A 96 16.06 0.79 -21.29
C GLN A 96 17.50 0.54 -21.77
N GLN A 97 18.50 1.16 -21.14
CA GLN A 97 19.90 1.02 -21.52
C GLN A 97 20.35 -0.45 -21.40
N ALA A 98 20.64 -1.06 -22.55
CA ALA A 98 21.02 -2.46 -22.70
C ALA A 98 19.94 -3.47 -22.28
N ALA A 99 18.67 -3.04 -22.14
CA ALA A 99 17.55 -3.97 -22.00
C ALA A 99 17.20 -4.58 -23.37
N ALA A 100 16.99 -5.90 -23.39
CA ALA A 100 16.67 -6.66 -24.60
C ALA A 100 15.21 -6.49 -25.06
N GLU A 101 14.34 -6.00 -24.19
CA GLU A 101 12.93 -5.73 -24.45
C GLU A 101 12.57 -4.31 -23.98
N PRO A 102 11.40 -3.76 -24.37
CA PRO A 102 10.91 -2.50 -23.83
C PRO A 102 10.78 -2.55 -22.32
N ALA A 103 11.46 -1.62 -21.65
CA ALA A 103 11.37 -1.44 -20.20
C ALA A 103 9.98 -0.92 -19.78
N HIS A 104 9.25 -0.27 -20.70
CA HIS A 104 7.87 0.14 -20.47
C HIS A 104 6.92 -1.03 -20.67
N ARG A 105 6.26 -1.45 -19.58
CA ARG A 105 5.24 -2.52 -19.58
C ARG A 105 3.95 -2.01 -18.93
N PRO A 106 2.90 -1.71 -19.71
CA PRO A 106 1.61 -1.27 -19.17
C PRO A 106 1.06 -2.23 -18.11
N GLY A 107 0.56 -1.69 -17.00
CA GLY A 107 -0.02 -2.45 -15.89
C GLY A 107 0.98 -2.93 -14.83
N THR A 108 2.29 -2.90 -15.08
CA THR A 108 3.30 -3.27 -14.06
C THR A 108 3.68 -2.07 -13.21
N GLY A 109 2.94 -1.80 -12.14
CA GLY A 109 3.27 -0.74 -11.18
C GLY A 109 4.51 -1.05 -10.32
N LEU A 110 5.05 -0.04 -9.64
CA LEU A 110 6.30 -0.16 -8.86
C LEU A 110 6.25 -1.26 -7.80
N GLY A 111 5.14 -1.36 -7.05
CA GLY A 111 4.98 -2.41 -6.04
C GLY A 111 4.96 -3.81 -6.65
N ARG A 112 4.32 -3.98 -7.82
CA ARG A 112 4.27 -5.26 -8.54
C ARG A 112 5.66 -5.62 -9.08
N ALA A 113 6.37 -4.68 -9.68
CA ALA A 113 7.74 -4.86 -10.14
C ALA A 113 8.68 -5.28 -9.01
N CYS A 114 8.57 -4.66 -7.82
CA CYS A 114 9.36 -5.04 -6.65
C CYS A 114 8.98 -6.44 -6.11
N ARG A 115 7.70 -6.81 -6.17
CA ARG A 115 7.25 -8.16 -5.81
C ARG A 115 7.81 -9.21 -6.77
N GLU A 116 7.76 -8.95 -8.08
CA GLU A 116 8.37 -9.80 -9.09
C GLU A 116 9.89 -9.93 -8.88
N LEU A 117 10.56 -8.82 -8.57
CA LEU A 117 11.99 -8.80 -8.27
C LEU A 117 12.34 -9.67 -7.06
N ARG A 118 11.51 -9.62 -6.01
CA ARG A 118 11.65 -10.49 -4.83
C ARG A 118 11.44 -11.96 -5.20
N LEU A 119 10.41 -12.27 -6.00
CA LEU A 119 10.08 -13.64 -6.40
C LEU A 119 11.08 -14.25 -7.40
N ALA A 120 11.82 -13.41 -8.13
CA ALA A 120 12.86 -13.84 -9.06
C ALA A 120 14.13 -14.36 -8.33
N ASP A 121 14.21 -14.21 -7.00
CA ASP A 121 15.31 -14.67 -6.13
C ASP A 121 16.72 -14.27 -6.63
N THR A 122 16.78 -13.19 -7.42
CA THR A 122 18.04 -12.64 -7.96
C THR A 122 18.78 -11.82 -6.90
N PHE A 123 18.04 -11.33 -5.91
CA PHE A 123 18.52 -10.53 -4.80
C PHE A 123 17.85 -11.03 -3.52
N SER A 124 18.47 -10.80 -2.36
CA SER A 124 17.82 -11.14 -1.10
C SER A 124 16.52 -10.35 -0.90
N ASP A 125 15.49 -11.00 -0.35
CA ASP A 125 14.20 -10.39 -0.03
C ASP A 125 14.35 -9.06 0.73
N SER A 126 15.25 -9.03 1.71
CA SER A 126 15.55 -7.86 2.54
C SER A 126 16.23 -6.72 1.75
N ALA A 127 16.95 -7.01 0.67
CA ALA A 127 17.57 -5.99 -0.17
C ALA A 127 16.55 -5.26 -1.06
N VAL A 128 15.56 -5.99 -1.59
CA VAL A 128 14.46 -5.43 -2.37
C VAL A 128 13.53 -4.63 -1.46
N GLU A 129 13.13 -5.21 -0.33
CA GLU A 129 12.26 -4.57 0.64
C GLU A 129 12.85 -3.24 1.14
N ARG A 130 14.13 -3.23 1.59
CA ARG A 130 14.77 -1.99 2.07
C ARG A 130 14.74 -0.85 1.06
N ARG A 131 14.93 -1.14 -0.23
CA ARG A 131 14.92 -0.11 -1.30
C ARG A 131 13.53 0.43 -1.55
N LEU A 132 12.53 -0.45 -1.58
CA LEU A 132 11.14 -0.04 -1.70
C LEU A 132 10.69 0.79 -0.48
N MET A 133 11.05 0.36 0.73
CA MET A 133 10.73 1.10 1.97
C MET A 133 11.42 2.46 2.00
N ALA A 134 12.67 2.56 1.52
CA ALA A 134 13.36 3.83 1.42
C ALA A 134 12.69 4.77 0.41
N ALA A 135 12.28 4.27 -0.77
CA ALA A 135 11.49 5.06 -1.72
C ALA A 135 10.15 5.51 -1.13
N ALA A 136 9.46 4.64 -0.40
CA ALA A 136 8.18 4.96 0.25
C ALA A 136 8.32 5.98 1.40
N GLY A 137 9.50 6.01 2.03
CA GLY A 137 9.84 6.94 3.11
C GLY A 137 10.39 8.29 2.65
N ALA A 138 10.65 8.48 1.35
CA ALA A 138 11.24 9.71 0.82
C ALA A 138 10.40 10.95 1.15
N GLN A 139 11.00 12.00 1.71
CA GLN A 139 10.27 13.18 2.19
C GLN A 139 9.72 14.02 1.04
N ASP A 140 10.46 14.08 -0.06
CA ASP A 140 10.14 14.85 -1.26
C ASP A 140 10.39 14.04 -2.56
N LEU A 141 10.04 14.64 -3.69
CA LEU A 141 10.15 14.07 -5.04
C LEU A 141 11.62 13.85 -5.41
N HIS A 142 12.53 14.74 -5.00
CA HIS A 142 13.95 14.60 -5.30
C HIS A 142 14.52 13.34 -4.64
N GLU A 143 14.32 13.19 -3.33
CA GLU A 143 14.73 12.00 -2.58
C GLU A 143 14.10 10.74 -3.17
N LEU A 144 12.81 10.77 -3.51
CA LEU A 144 12.13 9.65 -4.16
C LEU A 144 12.85 9.24 -5.45
N VAL A 145 13.14 10.20 -6.32
CA VAL A 145 13.83 9.95 -7.60
C VAL A 145 15.21 9.35 -7.36
N GLN A 146 15.96 9.80 -6.34
CA GLN A 146 17.24 9.18 -5.97
C GLN A 146 17.08 7.71 -5.55
N HIS A 147 16.03 7.37 -4.80
CA HIS A 147 15.74 5.97 -4.47
C HIS A 147 15.37 5.15 -5.72
N LEU A 148 14.57 5.72 -6.62
CA LEU A 148 14.20 5.05 -7.88
C LEU A 148 15.42 4.81 -8.78
N TYR A 149 16.39 5.73 -8.83
CA TYR A 149 17.65 5.53 -9.57
C TYR A 149 18.48 4.34 -9.07
N ARG A 150 18.37 4.01 -7.78
CA ARG A 150 19.00 2.84 -7.17
C ARG A 150 18.19 1.55 -7.35
N LEU A 151 16.88 1.66 -7.59
CA LEU A 151 15.95 0.54 -7.73
C LEU A 151 15.84 0.05 -9.17
N VAL A 152 15.70 0.97 -10.13
CA VAL A 152 15.54 0.68 -11.57
C VAL A 152 16.62 -0.25 -12.14
N PRO A 153 17.92 -0.10 -11.79
CA PRO A 153 18.95 -1.03 -12.27
C PRO A 153 18.72 -2.49 -11.86
N LEU A 154 18.09 -2.74 -10.69
CA LEU A 154 17.78 -4.09 -10.23
C LEU A 154 16.65 -4.70 -11.05
N LEU A 155 15.60 -3.90 -11.34
CA LEU A 155 14.52 -4.32 -12.23
C LEU A 155 15.06 -4.68 -13.62
N ARG A 156 15.96 -3.84 -14.15
CA ARG A 156 16.64 -4.10 -15.42
C ARG A 156 17.41 -5.41 -15.39
N GLN A 157 18.22 -5.65 -14.36
CA GLN A 157 19.03 -6.87 -14.23
C GLN A 157 18.17 -8.14 -14.19
N ALA A 158 16.97 -8.04 -13.62
CA ALA A 158 16.00 -9.12 -13.58
C ALA A 158 15.07 -9.19 -14.81
N GLY A 159 15.21 -8.29 -15.80
CA GLY A 159 14.33 -8.24 -16.98
C GLY A 159 12.88 -7.83 -16.69
N ILE A 160 12.65 -7.10 -15.60
CA ILE A 160 11.33 -6.68 -15.13
C ILE A 160 11.04 -5.28 -15.63
N GLY A 161 10.04 -5.13 -16.50
CA GLY A 161 9.56 -3.83 -16.95
C GLY A 161 8.72 -3.08 -15.91
N LEU A 162 8.44 -1.82 -16.18
CA LEU A 162 7.67 -0.91 -15.33
C LEU A 162 6.69 -0.09 -16.18
N ASP A 163 5.50 0.17 -15.65
CA ASP A 163 4.55 1.09 -16.25
C ASP A 163 4.97 2.54 -15.96
N TYR A 164 5.75 3.12 -16.88
CA TYR A 164 6.23 4.49 -16.79
C TYR A 164 5.13 5.55 -16.85
N THR A 165 4.00 5.29 -17.53
CA THR A 165 2.84 6.20 -17.54
C THR A 165 2.24 6.28 -16.15
N ARG A 166 2.08 5.13 -15.49
CA ARG A 166 1.66 5.06 -14.10
C ARG A 166 2.70 5.69 -13.16
N LEU A 167 3.99 5.45 -13.37
CA LEU A 167 5.05 6.06 -12.53
C LEU A 167 4.98 7.59 -12.60
N LEU A 168 4.77 8.18 -13.79
CA LEU A 168 4.54 9.62 -13.92
C LEU A 168 3.36 10.09 -13.06
N HIS A 169 2.24 9.37 -13.14
CA HIS A 169 1.06 9.67 -12.33
C HIS A 169 1.31 9.53 -10.81
N ASP A 170 2.21 8.65 -10.39
CA ASP A 170 2.60 8.50 -8.99
C ASP A 170 3.50 9.67 -8.55
N LEU A 171 4.50 10.03 -9.36
CA LEU A 171 5.45 11.13 -9.06
C LEU A 171 4.79 12.50 -9.06
N THR A 172 3.86 12.76 -9.98
CA THR A 172 3.07 14.01 -10.02
C THR A 172 2.17 14.21 -8.81
N ARG A 173 1.86 13.15 -8.05
CA ARG A 173 1.03 13.21 -6.83
C ARG A 173 1.84 13.21 -5.55
N TRP A 174 3.17 13.13 -5.65
CA TRP A 174 4.04 12.85 -4.50
C TRP A 174 4.06 13.98 -3.47
N GLU A 175 4.13 15.23 -3.92
CA GLU A 175 4.10 16.42 -3.06
C GLU A 175 2.70 16.80 -2.57
N GLY A 176 1.67 16.15 -3.11
CA GLY A 176 0.28 16.53 -2.89
C GLY A 176 -0.50 15.60 -1.94
N PRO A 177 -1.81 15.87 -1.75
CA PRO A 177 -2.71 15.00 -0.97
C PRO A 177 -2.85 13.58 -1.57
N GLY A 178 -2.40 13.38 -2.82
CA GLY A 178 -2.40 12.08 -3.49
C GLY A 178 -1.33 11.10 -3.00
N ARG A 179 -0.31 11.54 -2.25
CA ARG A 179 0.79 10.68 -1.79
C ARG A 179 0.33 9.42 -1.05
N GLY A 180 -0.67 9.56 -0.17
CA GLY A 180 -1.23 8.41 0.56
C GLY A 180 -1.76 7.33 -0.38
N ARG A 181 -2.40 7.72 -1.49
CA ARG A 181 -2.89 6.80 -2.52
C ARG A 181 -1.75 6.07 -3.23
N VAL A 182 -0.67 6.76 -3.55
CA VAL A 182 0.53 6.18 -4.17
C VAL A 182 1.13 5.11 -3.25
N LEU A 183 1.36 5.46 -1.98
CA LEU A 183 1.89 4.54 -0.98
C LEU A 183 1.01 3.31 -0.81
N ARG A 184 -0.31 3.49 -0.70
CA ARG A 184 -1.26 2.36 -0.64
C ARG A 184 -1.14 1.47 -1.87
N ALA A 185 -1.12 2.04 -3.07
CA ALA A 185 -1.05 1.26 -4.30
C ALA A 185 0.24 0.44 -4.36
N TRP A 186 1.39 1.04 -4.04
CA TRP A 186 2.67 0.35 -4.00
C TRP A 186 2.67 -0.79 -2.98
N GLY A 187 2.20 -0.53 -1.76
CA GLY A 187 2.11 -1.55 -0.71
C GLY A 187 1.21 -2.73 -1.08
N LEU A 188 0.01 -2.45 -1.56
CA LEU A 188 -0.96 -3.48 -1.93
C LEU A 188 -0.51 -4.31 -3.13
N GLN A 189 0.20 -3.72 -4.09
CA GLN A 189 0.82 -4.45 -5.20
C GLN A 189 1.99 -5.32 -4.73
N TYR A 190 2.81 -4.79 -3.81
CA TYR A 190 3.98 -5.50 -3.29
C TYR A 190 3.61 -6.73 -2.46
N THR A 191 2.54 -6.63 -1.66
CA THR A 191 2.12 -7.69 -0.74
C THR A 191 0.95 -8.52 -1.25
N GLU A 192 0.64 -8.42 -2.54
CA GLU A 192 -0.38 -9.26 -3.18
C GLU A 192 -0.12 -10.76 -2.88
N PRO A 193 -1.03 -11.44 -2.16
CA PRO A 193 -0.81 -12.81 -1.72
C PRO A 193 -0.81 -13.74 -2.93
N ALA A 194 0.13 -14.70 -2.97
CA ALA A 194 0.19 -15.71 -4.03
C ALA A 194 -1.13 -16.50 -4.17
N ALA A 195 -1.85 -16.68 -3.05
CA ALA A 195 -3.16 -17.33 -2.95
C ALA A 195 -4.32 -16.51 -3.52
N ALA A 196 -4.13 -15.24 -3.93
CA ALA A 196 -5.13 -14.50 -4.69
C ALA A 196 -5.50 -15.21 -6.00
N ARG A 197 -4.62 -16.10 -6.50
CA ARG A 197 -4.85 -16.95 -7.68
C ARG A 197 -5.62 -18.24 -7.39
N THR A 198 -5.74 -18.68 -6.13
CA THR A 198 -6.23 -20.03 -5.75
C THR A 198 -7.47 -20.05 -4.86
N GLY A 199 -8.14 -18.90 -4.64
CA GLY A 199 -9.46 -18.83 -4.03
C GLY A 199 -9.54 -18.89 -2.50
N SER A 200 -8.59 -19.49 -1.77
CA SER A 200 -8.66 -19.63 -0.29
C SER A 200 -8.15 -18.39 0.48
N GLU A 201 -8.99 -17.73 1.29
CA GLU A 201 -8.61 -16.54 2.07
C GLU A 201 -7.41 -16.84 2.99
N ALA A 202 -6.39 -15.99 2.96
CA ALA A 202 -5.23 -16.17 3.81
C ALA A 202 -5.60 -15.74 5.23
N ALA A 203 -5.29 -16.57 6.23
CA ALA A 203 -5.55 -16.23 7.63
C ALA A 203 -4.93 -14.87 7.98
N PRO A 204 -5.64 -14.02 8.73
CA PRO A 204 -5.15 -12.71 9.12
C PRO A 204 -3.89 -12.85 9.98
N TYR A 205 -3.08 -11.78 10.02
CA TYR A 205 -1.78 -11.82 10.68
C TYR A 205 -1.85 -12.24 12.16
N TRP A 206 -2.82 -11.74 12.93
CA TRP A 206 -2.97 -12.06 14.36
C TRP A 206 -3.23 -13.54 14.63
N ALA A 207 -3.88 -14.26 13.71
CA ALA A 207 -4.12 -15.70 13.85
C ALA A 207 -2.86 -16.53 13.61
N ARG A 208 -1.86 -15.96 12.91
CA ARG A 208 -0.58 -16.60 12.58
C ARG A 208 0.56 -16.16 13.48
N PHE A 209 0.34 -15.18 14.36
CA PHE A 209 1.35 -14.61 15.22
C PHE A 209 1.78 -15.61 16.30
N THR A 210 3.09 -15.85 16.41
CA THR A 210 3.68 -16.74 17.41
C THR A 210 4.63 -15.96 18.32
N PRO A 211 4.37 -15.82 19.63
CA PRO A 211 5.14 -14.97 20.56
C PRO A 211 6.64 -15.29 20.71
N ASP A 212 7.09 -16.47 20.30
CA ASP A 212 8.46 -16.95 20.51
C ASP A 212 9.41 -16.67 19.33
N GLN A 213 8.94 -15.99 18.27
CA GLN A 213 9.78 -15.60 17.15
C GLN A 213 10.72 -14.43 17.50
N ALA A 214 11.96 -14.51 17.02
CA ALA A 214 13.04 -13.58 17.35
C ALA A 214 12.75 -12.13 16.91
N ASP A 215 11.93 -11.92 15.88
CA ASP A 215 11.64 -10.63 15.26
C ASP A 215 10.30 -10.01 15.72
N ASN A 216 9.58 -10.64 16.65
CA ASN A 216 8.28 -10.18 17.14
C ASN A 216 8.27 -8.73 17.63
N GLY A 217 9.33 -8.29 18.30
CA GLY A 217 9.44 -6.91 18.76
C GLY A 217 9.36 -5.90 17.61
N ALA A 218 10.05 -6.20 16.49
CA ALA A 218 10.03 -5.38 15.29
C ALA A 218 8.67 -5.46 14.58
N GLN A 219 8.08 -6.66 14.49
CA GLN A 219 6.76 -6.82 13.88
C GLN A 219 5.68 -6.02 14.65
N LEU A 220 5.64 -6.12 15.97
CA LEU A 220 4.70 -5.35 16.81
C LEU A 220 4.99 -3.84 16.81
N ALA A 221 6.25 -3.42 16.69
CA ALA A 221 6.59 -2.02 16.51
C ALA A 221 6.05 -1.48 15.17
N ALA A 222 6.20 -2.24 14.09
CA ALA A 222 5.66 -1.90 12.78
C ALA A 222 4.13 -1.75 12.82
N LEU A 223 3.40 -2.68 13.45
CA LEU A 223 1.95 -2.56 13.60
C LEU A 223 1.54 -1.31 14.39
N ARG A 224 2.23 -1.00 15.48
CA ARG A 224 1.91 0.18 16.32
C ARG A 224 2.18 1.50 15.59
N SER A 225 3.14 1.54 14.67
CA SER A 225 3.44 2.73 13.86
C SER A 225 2.26 3.17 12.97
N GLY A 226 1.29 2.29 12.72
CA GLY A 226 0.05 2.61 12.03
C GLY A 226 -0.96 3.41 12.83
N THR A 227 -0.80 3.53 14.15
CA THR A 227 -1.85 4.11 15.01
C THR A 227 -2.15 5.55 14.60
N GLY A 228 -3.39 5.81 14.16
CA GLY A 228 -3.82 7.14 13.71
C GLY A 228 -3.36 7.53 12.30
N ARG A 229 -2.77 6.59 11.54
CA ARG A 229 -2.41 6.76 10.13
C ARG A 229 -3.49 6.15 9.24
N GLU A 230 -3.55 6.62 7.99
CA GLU A 230 -4.46 6.04 7.01
C GLU A 230 -3.97 4.66 6.56
N ALA A 231 -4.89 3.72 6.36
CA ALA A 231 -4.57 2.34 6.01
C ALA A 231 -3.68 2.25 4.76
N GLY A 232 -2.66 1.40 4.80
CA GLY A 232 -1.70 1.20 3.70
C GLY A 232 -0.73 2.37 3.42
N THR A 233 -0.79 3.48 4.17
CA THR A 233 0.19 4.58 4.02
C THR A 233 1.48 4.38 4.81
N VAL A 234 1.53 3.37 5.68
CA VAL A 234 2.68 3.06 6.54
C VAL A 234 3.45 1.88 5.95
N PRO A 235 4.63 2.10 5.33
CA PRO A 235 5.34 1.05 4.59
C PRO A 235 5.72 -0.15 5.47
N ALA A 236 6.15 0.11 6.70
CA ALA A 236 6.48 -0.93 7.67
C ALA A 236 5.31 -1.90 7.94
N MET A 237 4.05 -1.49 7.72
CA MET A 237 2.89 -2.35 7.91
C MET A 237 2.55 -3.22 6.69
N TRP A 238 3.08 -2.91 5.51
CA TRP A 238 2.70 -3.59 4.27
C TRP A 238 2.78 -5.11 4.35
N PRO A 239 3.83 -5.72 4.94
CA PRO A 239 3.97 -7.18 5.02
C PRO A 239 2.86 -7.89 5.79
N TYR A 240 2.07 -7.17 6.61
CA TYR A 240 1.07 -7.75 7.51
C TYR A 240 -0.36 -7.66 6.99
N TYR A 241 -0.63 -6.88 5.93
CA TYR A 241 -1.95 -6.89 5.30
C TYR A 241 -2.21 -8.23 4.60
N ARG A 242 -3.44 -8.71 4.72
CA ARG A 242 -3.97 -9.93 4.08
C ARG A 242 -5.27 -9.65 3.33
N THR A 243 -5.82 -8.43 3.44
CA THR A 243 -7.02 -8.01 2.71
C THR A 243 -6.84 -8.25 1.21
N ARG A 244 -7.75 -9.04 0.66
CA ARG A 244 -7.86 -9.24 -0.79
C ARG A 244 -8.54 -8.05 -1.41
N MET A 245 -8.02 -7.67 -2.58
CA MET A 245 -8.54 -6.53 -3.31
C MET A 245 -8.48 -6.82 -4.81
N PRO A 246 -9.57 -6.57 -5.55
CA PRO A 246 -9.57 -6.59 -7.02
C PRO A 246 -8.46 -5.71 -7.60
N ALA A 247 -7.92 -6.11 -8.76
CA ALA A 247 -6.77 -5.45 -9.37
C ALA A 247 -7.00 -3.95 -9.58
N ASN A 248 -8.17 -3.53 -10.05
CA ASN A 248 -8.51 -2.12 -10.26
C ASN A 248 -8.43 -1.28 -8.96
N PHE A 249 -8.91 -1.82 -7.83
CA PHE A 249 -8.84 -1.13 -6.53
C PHE A 249 -7.40 -1.12 -5.99
N ARG A 250 -6.69 -2.23 -6.13
CA ARG A 250 -5.29 -2.36 -5.72
C ARG A 250 -4.39 -1.38 -6.47
N ASP A 251 -4.52 -1.41 -7.80
CA ASP A 251 -3.74 -0.62 -8.74
C ASP A 251 -4.10 0.87 -8.64
N THR A 252 -5.23 1.27 -8.07
CA THR A 252 -5.55 2.69 -7.83
C THR A 252 -5.32 3.14 -6.39
N GLY A 253 -4.80 2.26 -5.53
CA GLY A 253 -4.62 2.52 -4.10
C GLY A 253 -5.94 2.88 -3.42
N ALA A 254 -7.03 2.18 -3.76
CA ALA A 254 -8.35 2.46 -3.21
C ALA A 254 -8.37 2.19 -1.70
N LEU A 255 -8.95 3.12 -0.94
CA LEU A 255 -9.18 2.95 0.49
C LEU A 255 -10.50 2.21 0.68
N THR A 256 -10.44 0.90 0.84
CA THR A 256 -11.62 0.06 1.08
C THR A 256 -11.87 -0.11 2.57
N ARG A 257 -13.12 -0.41 2.95
CA ARG A 257 -13.49 -0.65 4.35
C ARG A 257 -12.83 -1.90 4.91
N ASP A 258 -12.61 -2.91 4.09
CA ASP A 258 -11.86 -4.12 4.48
C ASP A 258 -10.42 -3.78 4.86
N LEU A 259 -9.77 -2.93 4.06
CA LEU A 259 -8.39 -2.49 4.31
C LEU A 259 -8.32 -1.59 5.55
N THR A 260 -9.28 -0.67 5.72
CA THR A 260 -9.38 0.18 6.92
C THR A 260 -9.61 -0.65 8.17
N ALA A 261 -10.53 -1.60 8.14
CA ALA A 261 -10.84 -2.49 9.26
C ALA A 261 -9.65 -3.37 9.64
N GLU A 262 -8.97 -3.97 8.64
CA GLU A 262 -7.76 -4.74 8.89
C GLU A 262 -6.64 -3.87 9.46
N HIS A 263 -6.42 -2.67 8.91
CA HIS A 263 -5.42 -1.74 9.43
C HIS A 263 -5.65 -1.44 10.91
N VAL A 264 -6.86 -1.01 11.27
CA VAL A 264 -7.19 -0.68 12.66
C VAL A 264 -7.02 -1.90 13.55
N ALA A 265 -7.52 -3.07 13.15
CA ALA A 265 -7.36 -4.31 13.92
C ALA A 265 -5.88 -4.70 14.13
N LEU A 266 -5.03 -4.54 13.10
CA LEU A 266 -3.59 -4.75 13.21
C LEU A 266 -2.94 -3.79 14.22
N THR A 267 -3.28 -2.50 14.19
CA THR A 267 -2.72 -1.53 15.14
C THR A 267 -3.14 -1.82 16.59
N LEU A 268 -4.41 -2.20 16.78
CA LEU A 268 -4.95 -2.61 18.08
C LEU A 268 -4.24 -3.87 18.59
N PHE A 269 -4.09 -4.88 17.74
CA PHE A 269 -3.37 -6.12 18.07
C PHE A 269 -1.91 -5.85 18.44
N GLY A 270 -1.21 -5.02 17.66
CA GLY A 270 0.17 -4.64 17.92
C GLY A 270 0.35 -4.01 19.31
N ARG A 271 -0.61 -3.19 19.73
CA ARG A 271 -0.64 -2.59 21.08
C ARG A 271 -1.01 -3.61 22.16
N HIS A 272 -2.01 -4.45 21.91
CA HIS A 272 -2.49 -5.45 22.86
C HIS A 272 -1.43 -6.51 23.17
N GLN A 273 -0.73 -6.98 22.15
CA GLN A 273 0.26 -8.05 22.25
C GLN A 273 1.58 -7.59 22.90
N GLN A 274 1.85 -6.29 22.95
CA GLN A 274 3.11 -5.74 23.46
C GLN A 274 3.37 -6.20 24.91
N GLY A 275 4.53 -6.84 25.14
CA GLY A 275 4.94 -7.29 26.48
C GLY A 275 4.29 -8.60 26.92
N HIS A 276 3.44 -9.21 26.10
CA HIS A 276 2.79 -10.48 26.41
C HIS A 276 3.47 -11.65 25.71
N ARG A 277 3.81 -12.70 26.48
CA ARG A 277 4.38 -13.96 25.99
C ARG A 277 3.35 -14.97 25.45
N ARG A 278 2.07 -14.73 25.68
CA ARG A 278 0.98 -15.53 25.08
C ARG A 278 0.21 -14.70 24.06
N PRO A 279 -0.39 -15.33 23.03
CA PRO A 279 -1.23 -14.61 22.08
C PRO A 279 -2.38 -13.90 22.78
N MET A 280 -2.60 -12.63 22.42
CA MET A 280 -3.74 -11.82 22.88
C MET A 280 -4.94 -11.94 21.95
N HIS A 281 -4.76 -12.51 20.74
CA HIS A 281 -5.87 -12.98 19.93
C HIS A 281 -6.46 -14.24 20.57
N ALA A 282 -7.73 -14.18 20.96
CA ALA A 282 -8.45 -15.26 21.63
C ALA A 282 -9.79 -15.50 20.94
N PRO A 283 -9.87 -16.50 20.03
CA PRO A 283 -11.11 -16.81 19.31
C PRO A 283 -12.30 -17.00 20.24
N GLY A 284 -13.44 -16.43 19.86
CA GLY A 284 -14.70 -16.45 20.62
C GLY A 284 -14.79 -15.45 21.77
N THR A 285 -13.72 -14.71 22.09
CA THR A 285 -13.76 -13.67 23.13
C THR A 285 -14.23 -12.34 22.54
N SER A 286 -15.54 -12.08 22.56
CA SER A 286 -16.10 -10.81 22.10
C SER A 286 -15.72 -9.64 23.02
N PRO A 287 -15.84 -8.37 22.58
CA PRO A 287 -15.67 -7.22 23.47
C PRO A 287 -16.54 -7.29 24.74
N GLY A 288 -17.77 -7.82 24.63
CA GLY A 288 -18.65 -8.03 25.78
C GLY A 288 -18.11 -9.06 26.77
N THR A 289 -17.69 -10.23 26.27
CA THR A 289 -17.04 -11.27 27.11
C THR A 289 -15.77 -10.74 27.76
N ALA A 290 -14.93 -10.01 27.01
CA ALA A 290 -13.71 -9.43 27.53
C ALA A 290 -13.98 -8.39 28.64
N ALA A 291 -15.02 -7.57 28.49
CA ALA A 291 -15.45 -6.61 29.49
C ALA A 291 -15.95 -7.31 30.77
N ARG A 292 -16.72 -8.41 30.62
CA ARG A 292 -17.19 -9.20 31.77
C ARG A 292 -16.05 -9.88 32.52
N LEU A 293 -15.07 -10.43 31.81
CA LEU A 293 -13.85 -10.98 32.41
C LEU A 293 -13.06 -9.90 33.14
N LEU A 294 -12.98 -8.69 32.59
CA LEU A 294 -12.29 -7.56 33.20
C LEU A 294 -12.99 -7.10 34.49
N LEU A 295 -14.33 -7.04 34.48
CA LEU A 295 -15.14 -6.73 35.65
C LEU A 295 -14.91 -7.75 36.77
N ALA A 296 -14.98 -9.05 36.44
CA ALA A 296 -14.76 -10.14 37.39
C ALA A 296 -13.35 -10.12 38.01
N LYS A 297 -12.34 -9.66 37.25
CA LYS A 297 -10.94 -9.59 37.72
C LYS A 297 -10.64 -8.37 38.58
N ASN A 298 -11.23 -7.22 38.29
CA ASN A 298 -10.81 -5.96 38.91
C ASN A 298 -11.56 -5.58 40.19
N GLY A 299 -12.74 -6.16 40.49
CA GLY A 299 -13.48 -6.04 41.77
C GLY A 299 -13.93 -4.63 42.20
N SER A 300 -13.22 -3.59 41.77
CA SER A 300 -13.41 -2.16 41.99
C SER A 300 -13.32 -1.44 40.63
N GLY A 301 -14.07 -0.35 40.47
CA GLY A 301 -14.11 0.41 39.21
C GLY A 301 -15.12 -0.11 38.16
N ALA A 302 -16.14 -0.86 38.58
CA ALA A 302 -17.21 -1.37 37.74
C ALA A 302 -17.88 -0.27 36.91
N GLU A 303 -18.26 0.84 37.54
CA GLU A 303 -18.94 1.97 36.89
C GLU A 303 -18.07 2.64 35.81
N ALA A 304 -16.76 2.77 36.05
CA ALA A 304 -15.83 3.33 35.08
C ALA A 304 -15.64 2.40 33.86
N LEU A 305 -15.65 1.09 34.09
CA LEU A 305 -15.62 0.09 33.02
C LEU A 305 -16.92 0.09 32.23
N GLU A 306 -18.07 0.08 32.91
CA GLU A 306 -19.40 0.14 32.30
C GLU A 306 -19.57 1.39 31.44
N ARG A 307 -19.11 2.56 31.91
CA ARG A 307 -19.10 3.78 31.09
C ARG A 307 -18.27 3.65 29.82
N ARG A 308 -17.06 3.07 29.92
CA ARG A 308 -16.18 2.88 28.74
C ARG A 308 -16.74 1.85 27.77
N PHE A 309 -17.32 0.77 28.28
CA PHE A 309 -17.98 -0.24 27.47
C PHE A 309 -19.27 0.30 26.85
N GLY A 310 -20.04 1.10 27.58
CA GLY A 310 -21.18 1.84 27.08
C GLY A 310 -20.81 2.74 25.89
N ALA A 311 -19.72 3.51 26.00
CA ALA A 311 -19.21 4.33 24.90
C ALA A 311 -18.84 3.50 23.65
N LEU A 312 -18.26 2.31 23.85
CA LEU A 312 -18.01 1.36 22.77
C LEU A 312 -19.32 0.89 22.10
N LEU A 313 -20.35 0.59 22.89
CA LEU A 313 -21.66 0.19 22.36
C LEU A 313 -22.36 1.35 21.63
N THR A 314 -22.23 2.59 22.10
CA THR A 314 -22.91 3.75 21.50
C THR A 314 -22.14 4.41 20.36
N SER A 315 -20.98 3.87 19.96
CA SER A 315 -20.16 4.42 18.88
C SER A 315 -20.96 4.60 17.60
N ILE A 316 -21.00 5.79 17.02
CA ILE A 316 -21.86 6.14 15.89
C ILE A 316 -21.32 5.54 14.59
N ASP A 317 -20.02 5.59 14.40
CA ASP A 317 -19.34 5.15 13.18
C ASP A 317 -18.09 4.29 13.48
N THR A 318 -17.46 3.79 12.41
CA THR A 318 -16.26 2.95 12.50
C THR A 318 -15.07 3.69 13.13
N GLY A 319 -14.96 5.00 12.91
CA GLY A 319 -13.88 5.83 13.46
C GLY A 319 -14.01 5.98 14.97
N GLU A 320 -15.22 6.27 15.46
CA GLU A 320 -15.51 6.35 16.88
C GLU A 320 -15.31 4.99 17.57
N LEU A 321 -15.79 3.91 16.95
CA LEU A 321 -15.57 2.54 17.42
C LEU A 321 -14.06 2.24 17.57
N ALA A 322 -13.25 2.60 16.57
CA ALA A 322 -11.80 2.41 16.61
C ALA A 322 -11.13 3.18 17.77
N MET A 323 -11.59 4.40 18.07
CA MET A 323 -11.08 5.19 19.19
C MET A 323 -11.41 4.53 20.53
N HIS A 324 -12.66 4.13 20.74
CA HIS A 324 -13.09 3.47 21.99
C HIS A 324 -12.40 2.12 22.18
N LEU A 325 -12.26 1.32 21.11
CA LEU A 325 -11.49 0.07 21.12
C LEU A 325 -10.04 0.28 21.55
N ARG A 326 -9.38 1.37 21.14
CA ARG A 326 -7.99 1.66 21.55
C ARG A 326 -7.86 1.84 23.07
N GLY A 327 -8.81 2.55 23.67
CA GLY A 327 -8.89 2.70 25.13
C GLY A 327 -9.19 1.38 25.82
N PHE A 328 -10.14 0.62 25.28
CA PHE A 328 -10.58 -0.67 25.81
C PHE A 328 -9.48 -1.73 25.77
N VAL A 329 -8.79 -1.90 24.63
CA VAL A 329 -7.66 -2.80 24.45
C VAL A 329 -6.52 -2.49 25.44
N THR A 330 -6.29 -1.23 25.78
CA THR A 330 -5.28 -0.85 26.78
C THR A 330 -5.63 -1.42 28.17
N LEU A 331 -6.92 -1.47 28.53
CA LEU A 331 -7.38 -2.08 29.78
C LEU A 331 -7.22 -3.60 29.73
N LEU A 332 -7.61 -4.22 28.62
CA LEU A 332 -7.48 -5.66 28.42
C LEU A 332 -6.02 -6.12 28.49
N ALA A 333 -5.10 -5.38 27.87
CA ALA A 333 -3.66 -5.66 27.93
C ALA A 333 -3.14 -5.67 29.38
N ARG A 334 -3.48 -4.64 30.17
CA ARG A 334 -3.10 -4.59 31.61
C ARG A 334 -3.63 -5.76 32.41
N ALA A 335 -4.83 -6.24 32.09
CA ALA A 335 -5.43 -7.39 32.72
C ALA A 335 -4.99 -8.74 32.12
N GLY A 336 -4.24 -8.74 31.02
CA GLY A 336 -3.92 -9.94 30.24
C GLY A 336 -5.16 -10.65 29.68
N ILE A 337 -6.24 -9.94 29.37
CA ILE A 337 -7.44 -10.55 28.80
C ILE A 337 -7.31 -10.52 27.28
N GLY A 338 -7.53 -11.66 26.63
CA GLY A 338 -7.50 -11.76 25.17
C GLY A 338 -8.74 -11.17 24.53
N LEU A 339 -8.69 -10.94 23.23
CA LEU A 339 -9.80 -10.43 22.43
C LEU A 339 -9.82 -11.14 21.07
N ASP A 340 -11.00 -11.46 20.57
CA ASP A 340 -11.15 -12.01 19.23
C ASP A 340 -11.02 -10.89 18.18
N TYR A 341 -9.84 -10.83 17.56
CA TYR A 341 -9.54 -9.87 16.50
C TYR A 341 -10.29 -10.11 15.19
N ASP A 342 -10.83 -11.30 14.94
CA ASP A 342 -11.68 -11.55 13.77
C ASP A 342 -13.05 -10.91 13.97
N LEU A 343 -13.59 -10.98 15.20
CA LEU A 343 -14.80 -10.24 15.57
C LEU A 343 -14.57 -8.72 15.53
N VAL A 344 -13.42 -8.24 16.02
CA VAL A 344 -13.06 -6.81 15.97
C VAL A 344 -12.95 -6.31 14.54
N ARG A 345 -12.23 -7.03 13.66
CA ARG A 345 -12.11 -6.67 12.24
C ARG A 345 -13.48 -6.66 11.56
N THR A 346 -14.30 -7.68 11.80
CA THR A 346 -15.67 -7.75 11.25
C THR A 346 -16.49 -6.54 11.69
N ALA A 347 -16.49 -6.22 12.97
CA ALA A 347 -17.20 -5.06 13.50
C ALA A 347 -16.73 -3.76 12.84
N LEU A 348 -15.42 -3.50 12.80
CA LEU A 348 -14.85 -2.32 12.14
C LEU A 348 -15.19 -2.23 10.65
N ARG A 349 -15.43 -3.36 9.97
CA ARG A 349 -15.79 -3.39 8.54
C ARG A 349 -17.27 -3.07 8.31
N THR A 350 -18.13 -3.55 9.21
CA THR A 350 -19.60 -3.55 9.05
C THR A 350 -20.31 -2.47 9.85
N TRP A 351 -19.65 -1.84 10.83
CA TRP A 351 -20.31 -1.06 11.89
C TRP A 351 -21.26 0.03 11.37
N ASP A 352 -20.82 0.75 10.35
CA ASP A 352 -21.57 1.85 9.73
C ASP A 352 -21.88 1.53 8.26
N ASP A 353 -22.00 0.25 7.89
CA ASP A 353 -22.18 -0.14 6.49
C ASP A 353 -23.56 0.22 5.94
N PRO A 354 -23.68 1.18 5.00
CA PRO A 354 -24.99 1.55 4.46
C PRO A 354 -25.62 0.41 3.68
N LYS A 355 -24.84 -0.60 3.25
CA LYS A 355 -25.38 -1.82 2.62
C LYS A 355 -25.88 -2.85 3.64
N GLN A 356 -25.55 -2.68 4.93
CA GLN A 356 -25.89 -3.60 6.02
C GLN A 356 -26.27 -2.84 7.30
N PRO A 357 -27.32 -1.99 7.27
CA PRO A 357 -27.65 -1.08 8.38
C PRO A 357 -27.99 -1.79 9.69
N ASP A 358 -28.52 -3.01 9.65
CA ASP A 358 -28.90 -3.75 10.85
C ASP A 358 -27.71 -4.36 11.62
N VAL A 359 -26.55 -4.52 10.97
CA VAL A 359 -25.43 -5.28 11.56
C VAL A 359 -24.88 -4.58 12.79
N GLN A 360 -24.90 -3.24 12.81
CA GLN A 360 -24.50 -2.45 13.98
C GLN A 360 -25.30 -2.85 15.23
N SER A 361 -26.63 -2.83 15.13
CA SER A 361 -27.54 -3.18 16.22
C SER A 361 -27.37 -4.63 16.66
N ARG A 362 -27.18 -5.57 15.72
CA ARG A 362 -26.94 -6.98 16.04
C ARG A 362 -25.63 -7.19 16.80
N LEU A 363 -24.54 -6.54 16.39
CA LEU A 363 -23.25 -6.60 17.07
C LEU A 363 -23.33 -5.99 18.47
N ARG A 364 -23.93 -4.80 18.60
CA ARG A 364 -24.17 -4.13 19.89
C ARG A 364 -24.93 -5.03 20.85
N ASN A 365 -26.08 -5.58 20.42
CA ASN A 365 -26.90 -6.46 21.25
C ASN A 365 -26.16 -7.76 21.61
N GLY A 366 -25.36 -8.30 20.69
CA GLY A 366 -24.50 -9.45 20.94
C GLY A 366 -23.48 -9.15 22.05
N TRP A 367 -22.77 -8.03 21.95
CA TRP A 367 -21.77 -7.65 22.96
C TRP A 367 -22.40 -7.29 24.31
N ASP A 368 -23.55 -6.61 24.34
CA ASP A 368 -24.28 -6.34 25.59
C ASP A 368 -24.74 -7.64 26.26
N ARG A 369 -25.30 -8.57 25.50
CA ARG A 369 -25.67 -9.90 26.01
C ARG A 369 -24.46 -10.63 26.56
N ASP A 370 -23.35 -10.68 25.82
CA ASP A 370 -22.13 -11.36 26.25
C ASP A 370 -21.52 -10.74 27.52
N PHE A 371 -21.70 -9.43 27.72
CA PHE A 371 -21.29 -8.73 28.94
C PHE A 371 -22.13 -9.14 30.16
N ARG A 372 -23.42 -9.45 29.98
CA ARG A 372 -24.33 -9.86 31.06
C ARG A 372 -24.18 -11.32 31.47
N VAL A 373 -23.59 -12.17 30.63
CA VAL A 373 -23.40 -13.60 30.93
C VAL A 373 -22.27 -13.80 31.94
N GLU A 374 -22.54 -14.49 33.05
CA GLU A 374 -21.48 -14.78 34.03
C GLU A 374 -20.38 -15.67 33.44
N PRO A 375 -19.09 -15.42 33.75
CA PRO A 375 -18.03 -16.29 33.32
C PRO A 375 -18.26 -17.68 33.91
N LYS A 376 -18.31 -18.73 33.07
CA LYS A 376 -18.33 -20.10 33.58
C LYS A 376 -17.04 -20.32 34.38
N SER A 377 -17.17 -20.63 35.66
CA SER A 377 -16.06 -21.10 36.50
C SER A 377 -15.39 -22.26 35.78
N LYS A 378 -14.13 -22.08 35.36
CA LYS A 378 -13.27 -23.22 35.05
C LYS A 378 -12.98 -23.88 36.40
N LYS A 379 -13.68 -24.98 36.70
CA LYS A 379 -13.27 -25.89 37.77
C LYS A 379 -11.81 -26.28 37.50
N SER A 380 -10.94 -25.93 38.44
CA SER A 380 -9.53 -26.30 38.43
C SER A 380 -9.34 -27.80 38.61
#